data_AF-A0A955F592-F1
#
_entry.id   AF-A0A955F592-F1
#
_cell.length_a   1.000
_cell.length_b   1.000
_cell.length_c   1.000
_cell.angle_alpha   90.00
_cell.angle_beta   90.00
_cell.angle_gamma   90.00
#
_symmetry.space_group_name_H-M   'P 1'
#
loop_
_entity.id
_entity.type
_entity.pdbx_description
1 polymer ?
#
loop_
_entity_poly.entity_id
_entity_poly.type
_entity_poly.pdbx_seq_one_letter_code
_entity_poly.pdbx_strand_id
1 'polypeptide(L)'
;LSDDDQKRIARRLLDEFAALVVGSGRPTDLRHDEDQSWLIVTAPEGTATLLLRDEPGEWRLPDGDGELCLVSLEGVPDQVASGRPLSRIGLRSKRLEGESGMLADSFREFLRKRGIRLEPRTWTYGKGWI
;
A
#
# COMPACT_ATOMS: atom_id res chain seq x y z
N LEU A 1 8.21 14.09 15.44
CA LEU A 1 8.67 12.70 15.25
C LEU A 1 9.87 12.75 14.31
N SER A 2 10.97 12.08 14.61
CA SER A 2 12.07 11.95 13.65
C SER A 2 11.61 11.11 12.44
N ASP A 3 12.34 11.18 11.33
CA ASP A 3 12.05 10.35 10.15
C ASP A 3 12.17 8.86 10.48
N ASP A 4 13.16 8.48 11.29
CA ASP A 4 13.35 7.10 11.75
C ASP A 4 12.18 6.57 12.57
N ASP A 5 11.59 7.40 13.43
CA ASP A 5 10.40 7.02 14.18
C ASP A 5 9.21 6.77 13.26
N GLN A 6 9.08 7.55 12.17
CA GLN A 6 7.99 7.37 11.22
C GLN A 6 8.18 6.12 10.37
N LYS A 7 9.40 5.82 9.95
CA LYS A 7 9.77 4.56 9.28
C LYS A 7 9.44 3.36 10.16
N ARG A 8 9.83 3.43 11.44
CA ARG A 8 9.52 2.39 12.43
C ARG A 8 8.02 2.20 12.64
N ILE A 9 7.23 3.27 12.68
CA ILE A 9 5.77 3.18 12.78
C ILE A 9 5.16 2.56 11.52
N ALA A 10 5.60 2.98 10.32
CA ALA A 10 5.10 2.41 9.07
C ALA A 10 5.40 0.91 8.96
N ARG A 11 6.63 0.50 9.30
CA ARG A 11 7.02 -0.92 9.38
C ARG A 11 6.11 -1.70 10.31
N ARG A 12 5.92 -1.18 11.53
CA ARG A 12 5.04 -1.79 12.52
C ARG A 12 3.59 -1.93 12.04
N LEU A 13 3.05 -0.92 11.34
CA LEU A 13 1.70 -0.98 10.78
C LEU A 13 1.56 -2.12 9.76
N LEU A 14 2.59 -2.37 8.96
CA LEU A 14 2.61 -3.46 7.99
C LEU A 14 2.70 -4.81 8.66
N ASP A 15 3.58 -4.95 9.65
CA ASP A 15 3.76 -6.21 10.39
C ASP A 15 2.46 -6.59 11.10
N GLU A 16 1.79 -5.61 11.71
CA GLU A 16 0.51 -5.81 12.36
C GLU A 16 -0.59 -6.16 11.34
N PHE A 17 -0.60 -5.53 10.17
CA PHE A 17 -1.53 -5.89 9.10
C PHE A 17 -1.26 -7.30 8.56
N ALA A 18 0.00 -7.66 8.34
CA ALA A 18 0.42 -8.98 7.90
C ALA A 18 -0.03 -10.06 8.88
N ALA A 19 0.15 -9.84 10.18
CA ALA A 19 -0.31 -10.76 11.22
C ALA A 19 -1.84 -10.96 11.18
N LEU A 20 -2.61 -9.91 10.89
CA LEU A 20 -4.07 -10.02 10.73
C LEU A 20 -4.46 -10.82 9.48
N VAL A 21 -3.76 -10.61 8.36
CA VAL A 21 -4.01 -11.34 7.11
C VAL A 21 -3.66 -12.82 7.28
N VAL A 22 -2.51 -13.15 7.89
CA VAL A 22 -2.13 -14.53 8.23
C VAL A 22 -3.16 -15.17 9.16
N GLY A 23 -3.58 -14.45 10.21
CA GLY A 23 -4.60 -14.93 11.15
C GLY A 23 -5.97 -15.20 10.52
N SER A 24 -6.26 -14.62 9.36
CA SER A 24 -7.48 -14.88 8.59
C SER A 24 -7.45 -16.18 7.77
N GLY A 25 -6.33 -16.91 7.78
CA GLY A 25 -6.15 -18.15 7.02
C GLY A 25 -5.77 -17.97 5.55
N ARG A 26 -5.39 -16.74 5.15
CA ARG A 26 -4.93 -16.45 3.78
C ARG A 26 -3.44 -16.76 3.63
N PRO A 27 -3.02 -17.48 2.57
CA PRO A 27 -1.60 -17.65 2.28
C PRO A 27 -0.92 -16.28 2.13
N THR A 28 0.12 -16.05 2.92
CA THR A 28 0.80 -14.76 2.98
C THR A 28 2.30 -15.01 3.03
N ASP A 29 3.05 -14.39 2.12
CA ASP A 29 4.50 -14.37 2.12
C ASP A 29 4.97 -12.97 2.52
N LEU A 30 5.60 -12.85 3.68
CA LEU A 30 6.12 -11.59 4.21
C LEU A 30 7.61 -11.51 3.90
N ARG A 31 8.02 -10.52 3.08
CA ARG A 31 9.42 -10.33 2.68
C ARG A 31 9.92 -8.98 3.11
N HIS A 32 10.89 -9.02 4.01
CA HIS A 32 11.61 -7.86 4.49
C HIS A 32 12.96 -7.82 3.80
N ASP A 33 13.17 -6.89 2.87
CA ASP A 33 14.50 -6.58 2.35
C ASP A 33 15.14 -5.46 3.21
N GLU A 34 16.47 -5.31 3.10
CA GLU A 34 17.26 -4.29 3.81
C GLU A 34 16.90 -2.87 3.34
N ASP A 35 16.52 -2.70 2.06
CA ASP A 35 16.17 -1.41 1.46
C ASP A 35 14.66 -1.21 1.25
N GLN A 36 13.83 -2.27 1.36
CA GLN A 36 12.39 -2.21 1.07
C GLN A 36 11.59 -3.24 1.89
N SER A 37 10.38 -2.90 2.30
CA SER A 37 9.54 -3.80 3.10
C SER A 37 8.30 -4.22 2.33
N TRP A 38 8.18 -5.48 1.93
CA TRP A 38 7.11 -5.97 1.06
C TRP A 38 6.25 -6.99 1.81
N LEU A 39 4.94 -6.85 1.70
CA LEU A 39 3.97 -7.85 2.11
C LEU A 39 3.31 -8.41 0.86
N ILE A 40 3.54 -9.68 0.55
CA ILE A 40 2.87 -10.35 -0.56
C ILE A 40 1.72 -11.18 0.02
N VAL A 41 0.50 -10.84 -0.36
CA VAL A 41 -0.69 -11.60 0.00
C VAL A 41 -1.15 -12.37 -1.22
N THR A 42 -1.05 -13.70 -1.17
CA THR A 42 -1.59 -14.56 -2.23
C THR A 42 -2.91 -15.13 -1.76
N ALA A 43 -4.00 -14.57 -2.26
CA ALA A 43 -5.33 -15.01 -1.91
C ALA A 43 -6.01 -15.66 -3.14
N PRO A 44 -7.07 -16.49 -2.95
CA PRO A 44 -7.71 -17.23 -4.04
C PRO A 44 -8.19 -16.38 -5.23
N GLU A 45 -8.38 -15.09 -5.00
CA GLU A 45 -8.91 -14.08 -5.92
C GLU A 45 -7.79 -13.39 -6.70
N GLY A 46 -6.52 -13.62 -6.35
CA GLY A 46 -5.33 -13.09 -7.02
C GLY A 46 -4.16 -12.86 -6.07
N THR A 47 -3.00 -12.54 -6.66
CA THR A 47 -1.85 -12.09 -5.88
C THR A 47 -1.93 -10.57 -5.70
N ALA A 48 -1.95 -10.12 -4.45
CA ALA A 48 -1.94 -8.72 -4.11
C ALA A 48 -0.64 -8.39 -3.37
N THR A 49 0.08 -7.37 -3.80
CA THR A 49 1.36 -6.98 -3.19
C THR A 49 1.21 -5.64 -2.50
N LEU A 50 1.66 -5.54 -1.26
CA LEU A 50 1.68 -4.31 -0.49
C LEU A 50 3.12 -3.90 -0.19
N LEU A 51 3.57 -2.82 -0.80
CA LEU A 51 4.95 -2.35 -0.78
C LEU A 51 5.08 -1.13 0.14
N LEU A 52 6.00 -1.16 1.12
CA LEU A 52 6.43 0.04 1.82
C LEU A 52 7.78 0.53 1.31
N ARG A 53 7.80 1.81 0.94
CA ARG A 53 9.02 2.54 0.63
C ARG A 53 9.06 3.87 1.36
N ASP A 54 10.24 4.24 1.79
CA ASP A 54 10.52 5.42 2.59
C ASP A 54 11.13 6.56 1.77
N GLU A 55 11.89 6.26 0.72
CA GLU A 55 12.56 7.28 -0.09
C GLU A 55 11.83 7.65 -1.39
N PRO A 56 11.79 8.96 -1.75
CA PRO A 56 11.41 9.39 -3.08
C PRO A 56 12.49 8.97 -4.09
N GLY A 57 12.09 8.37 -5.22
CA GLY A 57 13.03 7.89 -6.23
C GLY A 57 12.35 7.09 -7.34
N GLU A 58 13.13 6.46 -8.22
CA GLU A 58 12.59 5.54 -9.23
C GLU A 58 12.11 4.24 -8.60
N TRP A 59 10.91 3.81 -8.99
CA TRP A 59 10.24 2.65 -8.41
C TRP A 59 10.32 1.47 -9.36
N ARG A 60 11.06 0.44 -8.95
CA ARG A 60 10.95 -0.88 -9.57
C ARG A 60 9.88 -1.65 -8.85
N LEU A 61 8.74 -1.79 -9.51
CA LEU A 61 7.66 -2.61 -9.01
C LEU A 61 8.00 -4.08 -9.26
N PRO A 62 7.66 -5.00 -8.32
CA PRO A 62 7.80 -6.42 -8.58
C PRO A 62 6.93 -6.83 -9.76
N ASP A 63 7.54 -7.62 -10.66
CA ASP A 63 6.82 -8.30 -11.73
C ASP A 63 5.79 -9.27 -11.13
N GLY A 64 4.66 -9.43 -11.80
CA GLY A 64 3.63 -10.39 -11.43
C GLY A 64 2.24 -9.94 -11.82
N ASP A 65 1.25 -10.76 -11.45
CA ASP A 65 -0.16 -10.51 -11.74
C ASP A 65 -0.93 -10.10 -10.48
N GLY A 66 -2.01 -9.33 -10.67
CA GLY A 66 -2.96 -8.93 -9.63
C GLY A 66 -2.75 -7.53 -9.05
N GLU A 67 -3.38 -7.23 -7.92
CA GLU A 67 -3.36 -5.88 -7.31
C GLU A 67 -1.96 -5.51 -6.79
N LEU A 68 -1.55 -4.26 -7.01
CA LEU A 68 -0.36 -3.70 -6.37
C LEU A 68 -0.79 -2.49 -5.53
N CYS A 69 -0.65 -2.61 -4.22
CA CYS A 69 -0.84 -1.53 -3.27
C CYS A 69 0.53 -1.01 -2.83
N LEU A 70 0.72 0.30 -2.86
CA LEU A 70 1.98 0.88 -2.48
C LEU A 70 1.81 1.92 -1.40
N VAL A 71 2.40 1.65 -0.25
CA VAL A 71 2.47 2.49 0.93
C VAL A 71 3.76 3.31 0.92
N SER A 72 3.66 4.63 0.97
CA SER A 72 4.80 5.53 1.05
C SER A 72 4.66 6.47 2.24
N LEU A 73 5.79 6.85 2.85
CA LEU A 73 5.81 7.92 3.85
C LEU A 73 5.62 9.29 3.20
N GLU A 74 6.47 9.63 2.23
CA GLU A 74 6.56 10.96 1.61
C GLU A 74 5.49 11.21 0.54
N GLY A 75 4.95 10.13 -0.04
CA GLY A 75 4.07 10.18 -1.20
C GLY A 75 4.56 9.24 -2.31
N VAL A 76 3.66 8.86 -3.20
CA VAL A 76 4.01 8.01 -4.34
C VAL A 76 4.36 8.88 -5.53
N PRO A 77 5.47 8.67 -6.25
CA PRO A 77 5.74 9.36 -7.50
C PRO A 77 4.54 9.26 -8.45
N ASP A 78 4.24 10.35 -9.14
CA ASP A 78 3.12 10.41 -10.08
C ASP A 78 3.29 9.49 -11.31
N GLN A 79 4.51 9.02 -11.56
CA GLN A 79 4.90 8.26 -12.75
C GLN A 79 5.30 6.81 -12.46
N VAL A 80 4.61 6.15 -11.54
CA VAL A 80 4.80 4.71 -11.35
C VAL A 80 3.99 3.99 -12.42
N ALA A 81 4.64 3.70 -13.55
CA ALA A 81 4.07 2.84 -14.57
C ALA A 81 4.01 1.41 -14.05
N SER A 82 2.80 0.88 -13.93
CA SER A 82 2.54 -0.51 -13.57
C SER A 82 1.78 -1.16 -14.72
N GLY A 83 2.17 -2.36 -15.13
CA GLY A 83 1.35 -3.21 -15.99
C GLY A 83 0.09 -3.76 -15.30
N ARG A 84 -0.10 -3.42 -14.02
CA ARG A 84 -1.11 -3.96 -13.09
C ARG A 84 -1.94 -2.83 -12.45
N PRO A 85 -3.15 -3.10 -11.95
CA PRO A 85 -3.89 -2.15 -11.10
C PRO A 85 -3.03 -1.71 -9.91
N LEU A 86 -2.82 -0.39 -9.78
CA LEU A 86 -1.95 0.23 -8.79
C LEU A 86 -2.74 1.14 -7.85
N SER A 87 -2.76 0.81 -6.56
CA SER A 87 -3.22 1.67 -5.47
C SER A 87 -2.03 2.27 -4.74
N ARG A 88 -2.15 3.51 -4.29
CA ARG A 88 -1.05 4.31 -3.74
C ARG A 88 -1.50 4.97 -2.45
N ILE A 89 -0.88 4.64 -1.33
CA ILE A 89 -1.23 5.10 0.02
C ILE A 89 -0.09 5.92 0.59
N GLY A 90 -0.28 7.23 0.71
CA GLY A 90 0.65 8.11 1.41
C GLY A 90 0.30 8.20 2.89
N LEU A 91 1.20 7.80 3.78
CA LEU A 91 0.98 7.85 5.23
C LEU A 91 1.15 9.27 5.80
N ARG A 92 2.13 10.06 5.34
CA ARG A 92 2.25 11.48 5.77
C ARG A 92 1.20 12.35 5.12
N SER A 93 1.06 12.23 3.80
CA SER A 93 0.05 12.98 3.04
C SER A 93 -1.38 12.54 3.39
N LYS A 94 -1.54 11.36 4.01
CA LYS A 94 -2.82 10.72 4.34
C LYS A 94 -3.70 10.62 3.11
N ARG A 95 -3.18 10.11 1.99
CA ARG A 95 -3.93 10.02 0.72
C ARG A 95 -3.97 8.60 0.20
N LEU A 96 -5.06 8.26 -0.46
CA LEU A 96 -5.18 7.07 -1.30
C LEU A 96 -5.39 7.51 -2.76
N GLU A 97 -4.62 6.97 -3.68
CA GLU A 97 -4.69 7.27 -5.12
C GLU A 97 -4.67 5.98 -5.96
N GLY A 98 -5.16 6.07 -7.19
CA GLY A 98 -5.25 4.92 -8.10
C GLY A 98 -6.51 4.08 -7.90
N GLU A 99 -6.61 2.97 -8.63
CA GLU A 99 -7.69 2.01 -8.48
C GLU A 99 -7.46 1.23 -7.18
N SER A 100 -8.44 1.23 -6.27
CA SER A 100 -8.37 0.51 -5.00
C SER A 100 -8.92 -0.90 -5.18
N GLY A 101 -8.06 -1.90 -5.03
CA GLY A 101 -8.48 -3.29 -4.95
C GLY A 101 -8.75 -3.72 -3.51
N MET A 102 -9.01 -5.02 -3.33
CA MET A 102 -9.39 -5.59 -2.04
C MET A 102 -8.30 -5.42 -0.97
N LEU A 103 -7.02 -5.50 -1.35
CA LEU A 103 -5.92 -5.37 -0.41
C LEU A 103 -5.74 -3.92 0.04
N ALA A 104 -5.78 -2.97 -0.90
CA ALA A 104 -5.72 -1.55 -0.60
C ALA A 104 -6.88 -1.09 0.27
N ASP A 105 -8.10 -1.58 0.00
CA ASP A 105 -9.27 -1.30 0.85
C ASP A 105 -9.15 -1.93 2.24
N SER A 106 -8.66 -3.17 2.32
CA SER A 106 -8.41 -3.83 3.61
C SER A 106 -7.38 -3.08 4.43
N PHE A 107 -6.30 -2.62 3.81
CA PHE A 107 -5.26 -1.84 4.47
C PHE A 107 -5.77 -0.45 4.87
N ARG A 108 -6.55 0.23 4.01
CA ARG A 108 -7.23 1.48 4.36
C ARG A 108 -8.13 1.33 5.57
N GLU A 109 -8.92 0.25 5.63
CA GLU A 109 -9.79 -0.05 6.77
C GLU A 109 -8.99 -0.38 8.03
N PHE A 110 -7.86 -1.08 7.89
CA PHE A 110 -6.91 -1.31 8.98
C PHE A 110 -6.37 0.01 9.54
N LEU A 111 -5.90 0.92 8.67
CA LEU A 111 -5.44 2.26 9.06
C LEU A 111 -6.55 3.05 9.76
N ARG A 112 -7.77 3.03 9.21
CA ARG A 112 -8.94 3.70 9.80
C ARG A 112 -9.23 3.21 11.22
N LYS A 113 -9.15 1.89 11.45
CA LYS A 113 -9.33 1.28 12.78
C LYS A 113 -8.22 1.67 13.78
N ARG A 114 -7.06 2.14 13.29
CA ARG A 114 -5.98 2.71 14.11
C ARG A 114 -6.00 4.23 14.20
N GLY A 115 -7.10 4.86 13.79
CA GLY A 115 -7.27 6.31 13.85
C GLY A 115 -6.56 7.08 12.74
N ILE A 116 -5.93 6.39 11.78
CA ILE A 116 -5.29 6.99 10.62
C ILE A 116 -6.35 7.08 9.52
N ARG A 117 -6.90 8.28 9.31
CA ARG A 117 -7.86 8.54 8.22
C ARG A 117 -7.12 9.06 7.00
N LEU A 118 -7.30 8.36 5.88
CA LEU A 118 -6.88 8.84 4.57
C LEU A 118 -7.95 9.80 4.03
N GLU A 119 -7.52 10.95 3.54
CA GLU A 119 -8.32 11.88 2.79
C GLU A 119 -8.64 11.25 1.42
N PRO A 120 -9.93 11.13 1.05
CA PRO A 120 -10.27 10.84 -0.32
C PRO A 120 -9.82 12.02 -1.19
N ARG A 121 -9.16 11.78 -2.33
CA ARG A 121 -9.19 12.79 -3.40
C ARG A 121 -10.66 13.06 -3.72
N THR A 122 -11.00 14.32 -3.96
CA THR A 122 -12.13 14.70 -4.80
C THR A 122 -12.14 13.75 -5.99
N TRP A 123 -13.21 12.96 -6.11
CA TRP A 123 -13.37 11.98 -7.18
C TRP A 123 -13.05 12.64 -8.52
N THR A 124 -11.89 12.33 -9.11
CA THR A 124 -11.70 12.54 -10.54
C THR A 124 -12.25 11.30 -11.21
N TYR A 125 -13.52 11.38 -11.63
CA TYR A 125 -14.08 10.44 -12.59
C TYR A 125 -13.13 10.38 -13.78
N GLY A 126 -12.46 9.25 -13.95
CA GLY A 126 -11.82 8.91 -15.21
C GLY A 126 -12.92 8.74 -16.24
N LYS A 127 -13.24 9.82 -16.95
CA LYS A 127 -14.25 10.02 -18.00
C LYS A 127 -15.56 10.66 -17.54
N GLY A 128 -15.81 11.84 -18.12
CA GLY A 128 -17.13 12.42 -18.23
C GLY A 128 -17.22 13.82 -17.62
N TRP A 129 -17.11 14.84 -18.48
CA TRP A 129 -17.70 16.13 -18.20
C TRP A 129 -19.23 15.95 -18.19
N ILE A 130 -19.90 16.48 -17.17
CA ILE A 130 -21.29 16.95 -17.25
C ILE A 130 -21.29 18.36 -16.69
#